data_AF-A0A1V6BSK4-F1
#
_entry.id   AF-A0A1V6BSK4-F1
#
_cell.length_a   1.000
_cell.length_b   1.000
_cell.length_c   1.000
_cell.angle_alpha   90.00
_cell.angle_beta   90.00
_cell.angle_gamma   90.00
#
_symmetry.space_group_name_H-M   'P 1'
#
loop_
_entity.id
_entity.type
_entity.pdbx_description
1 polymer ?
#
loop_
_entity_poly.entity_id
_entity_poly.type
_entity_poly.pdbx_seq_one_letter_code
_entity_poly.pdbx_strand_id
1 'polypeptide(L)'
;MQEKLNKTIVFLIRFSIVMLIAGLAIGFISQFTSKVIFKSIPMEAQVFAERNMSTLHGHIIIIGFIVPMILAFTTNFVKNNIAINRGRVKRLRIAFKCYVAGSVLTLFLSTYKGLFYLVKLSQDISIPLDDIDAALFFGNHIFRSIIYSIAHPLFAFALLWYFLILWKGLGVIKTRAGAPRPLSKRSRG
;
A
#
# COMPACT_ATOMS: atom_id res chain seq x y z
N MET A 1 5.63 23.74 -10.44
CA MET A 1 5.79 22.25 -10.44
C MET A 1 5.85 21.66 -9.03
N GLN A 2 6.53 22.32 -8.09
CA GLN A 2 6.58 21.92 -6.68
C GLN A 2 5.19 21.80 -6.03
N GLU A 3 4.25 22.70 -6.33
CA GLU A 3 2.88 22.62 -5.82
C GLU A 3 2.22 21.26 -6.12
N LYS A 4 2.42 20.71 -7.32
CA LYS A 4 1.86 19.40 -7.71
C LYS A 4 2.50 18.25 -6.90
N LEU A 5 3.78 18.35 -6.57
CA LEU A 5 4.48 17.38 -5.72
C LEU A 5 4.01 17.51 -4.26
N ASN A 6 3.86 18.73 -3.75
CA ASN A 6 3.33 18.98 -2.41
C ASN A 6 1.92 18.38 -2.25
N LYS A 7 1.04 18.54 -3.25
CA LYS A 7 -0.28 17.88 -3.25
C LYS A 7 -0.16 16.35 -3.19
N THR A 8 0.78 15.74 -3.90
CA THR A 8 1.03 14.29 -3.82
C THR A 8 1.55 13.86 -2.44
N ILE A 9 2.48 14.61 -1.85
CA ILE A 9 3.01 14.35 -0.50
C ILE A 9 1.89 14.44 0.55
N VAL A 10 1.11 15.52 0.52
CA VAL A 10 -0.02 15.71 1.45
C VAL A 10 -1.04 14.59 1.30
N PHE A 11 -1.33 14.15 0.07
CA PHE A 11 -2.22 13.01 -0.14
C PHE A 11 -1.64 11.74 0.47
N LEU A 12 -0.37 11.41 0.23
CA LEU A 12 0.26 10.21 0.79
C LEU A 12 0.18 10.20 2.31
N ILE A 13 0.42 11.35 2.96
CA ILE A 13 0.29 11.48 4.42
C ILE A 13 -1.16 11.25 4.87
N ARG A 14 -2.14 11.91 4.24
CA ARG A 14 -3.56 11.73 4.57
C ARG A 14 -4.03 10.29 4.37
N PHE A 15 -3.63 9.68 3.26
CA PHE A 15 -3.89 8.27 2.97
C PHE A 15 -3.29 7.38 4.07
N SER A 16 -2.03 7.62 4.44
CA SER A 16 -1.36 6.88 5.53
C SER A 16 -2.14 6.94 6.83
N ILE A 17 -2.60 8.14 7.23
CA ILE A 17 -3.37 8.33 8.46
C ILE A 17 -4.69 7.57 8.41
N VAL A 18 -5.44 7.68 7.31
CA VAL A 18 -6.72 6.95 7.13
C VAL A 18 -6.49 5.44 7.20
N MET A 19 -5.45 4.93 6.54
CA MET A 19 -5.13 3.51 6.53
C MET A 19 -4.63 3.01 7.89
N LEU A 20 -3.91 3.84 8.66
CA LEU A 20 -3.54 3.51 10.03
C LEU A 20 -4.78 3.36 10.91
N ILE A 21 -5.72 4.29 10.83
CA ILE A 21 -7.00 4.21 11.56
C ILE A 21 -7.76 2.95 11.15
N ALA A 22 -7.87 2.67 9.85
CA ALA A 22 -8.49 1.44 9.35
C ALA A 22 -7.78 0.18 9.84
N GLY A 23 -6.44 0.19 9.87
CA GLY A 23 -5.63 -0.90 10.37
C GLY A 23 -5.89 -1.17 11.85
N LEU A 24 -5.91 -0.13 12.68
CA LEU A 24 -6.24 -0.22 14.10
C LEU A 24 -7.67 -0.76 14.31
N ALA A 25 -8.64 -0.28 13.54
CA ALA A 25 -10.02 -0.77 13.60
C ALA A 25 -10.12 -2.27 13.25
N ILE A 26 -9.48 -2.71 12.16
CA ILE A 26 -9.43 -4.13 11.78
C ILE A 26 -8.69 -4.98 12.82
N GLY A 27 -7.60 -4.47 13.39
CA GLY A 27 -6.87 -5.14 14.47
C GLY A 27 -7.75 -5.33 15.71
N PHE A 28 -8.51 -4.30 16.09
CA PHE A 28 -9.49 -4.38 17.17
C PHE A 28 -10.60 -5.39 16.88
N ILE A 29 -11.21 -5.34 15.68
CA ILE A 29 -12.25 -6.30 15.26
C ILE A 29 -11.70 -7.72 15.31
N SER A 30 -10.48 -7.96 14.80
CA SER A 30 -9.84 -9.28 14.86
C SER A 30 -9.69 -9.80 16.29
N GLN A 31 -9.22 -8.95 17.21
CA GLN A 31 -9.07 -9.30 18.62
C GLN A 31 -10.41 -9.56 19.30
N PHE A 32 -11.43 -8.75 18.99
CA PHE A 32 -12.77 -8.91 19.52
C PHE A 32 -13.41 -10.23 19.03
N THR A 33 -13.36 -10.51 17.73
CA THR A 33 -13.88 -11.75 17.15
C THR A 33 -13.20 -12.99 17.75
N SER A 34 -11.86 -12.99 17.83
CA SER A 34 -11.11 -14.09 18.44
C SER A 34 -11.55 -14.35 19.88
N LYS A 35 -11.62 -13.31 20.72
CA LYS A 35 -11.91 -13.46 22.15
C LYS A 35 -13.38 -13.75 22.48
N VAL A 36 -14.32 -13.31 21.65
CA VAL A 36 -15.75 -13.35 21.96
C VAL A 36 -16.48 -14.39 21.12
N ILE A 37 -16.22 -14.43 19.81
CA ILE A 37 -16.98 -15.24 18.85
C ILE A 37 -16.36 -16.62 18.70
N PHE A 38 -15.03 -16.70 18.71
CA PHE A 38 -14.34 -17.96 18.37
C PHE A 38 -14.17 -18.93 19.54
N LYS A 39 -14.55 -18.57 20.79
CA LYS A 39 -14.41 -19.44 21.96
C LYS A 39 -15.00 -20.85 21.82
N SER A 40 -16.06 -21.01 21.03
CA SER A 40 -16.77 -22.28 20.80
C SER A 40 -16.31 -23.02 19.53
N ILE A 41 -15.33 -22.47 18.80
CA ILE A 41 -14.83 -23.02 17.53
C ILE A 41 -13.60 -23.93 17.80
N PRO A 42 -13.42 -25.04 17.07
CA PRO A 42 -12.21 -25.85 17.09
C PRO A 42 -10.95 -25.01 16.84
N MET A 43 -9.89 -25.33 17.59
CA MET A 43 -8.62 -24.60 17.58
C MET A 43 -8.05 -24.37 16.16
N GLU A 44 -8.17 -25.37 15.28
CA GLU A 44 -7.64 -25.31 13.91
C GLU A 44 -8.30 -24.19 13.09
N ALA A 45 -9.63 -24.06 13.17
CA ALA A 45 -10.37 -23.00 12.49
C ALA A 45 -10.12 -21.62 13.13
N GLN A 46 -9.89 -21.55 14.45
CA GLN A 46 -9.49 -20.32 15.12
C GLN A 46 -8.14 -19.81 14.59
N VAL A 47 -7.12 -20.67 14.58
CA VAL A 47 -5.77 -20.33 14.10
C VAL A 47 -5.80 -19.87 12.66
N PHE A 48 -6.59 -20.51 11.81
CA PHE A 48 -6.73 -20.11 10.41
C PHE A 48 -7.39 -18.74 10.24
N ALA A 49 -8.49 -18.48 10.95
CA ALA A 49 -9.18 -17.20 10.91
C ALA A 49 -8.31 -16.06 11.45
N GLU A 50 -7.61 -16.30 12.57
CA GLU A 50 -6.66 -15.35 13.16
C GLU A 50 -5.49 -15.04 12.22
N ARG A 51 -4.93 -16.05 11.55
CA ARG A 51 -3.86 -15.86 10.58
C ARG A 51 -4.30 -14.97 9.43
N ASN A 52 -5.49 -15.16 8.88
CA ASN A 52 -6.00 -14.32 7.78
C ASN A 52 -6.26 -12.88 8.23
N MET A 53 -6.86 -12.68 9.40
CA MET A 53 -7.12 -11.34 9.93
C MET A 53 -5.83 -10.61 10.33
N SER A 54 -4.86 -11.32 10.91
CA SER A 54 -3.52 -10.79 11.20
C SER A 54 -2.77 -10.41 9.92
N THR A 55 -2.86 -11.24 8.89
CA THR A 55 -2.29 -10.96 7.57
C THR A 55 -2.92 -9.71 6.96
N LEU A 56 -4.24 -9.58 7.00
CA LEU A 56 -4.96 -8.38 6.54
C LEU A 56 -4.51 -7.13 7.31
N HIS A 57 -4.48 -7.20 8.64
CA HIS A 57 -4.01 -6.12 9.49
C HIS A 57 -2.59 -5.68 9.11
N GLY A 58 -1.66 -6.64 8.96
CA GLY A 58 -0.30 -6.38 8.51
C GLY A 58 -0.22 -5.71 7.14
N HIS A 59 -1.01 -6.15 6.16
CA HIS A 59 -1.05 -5.55 4.83
C HIS A 59 -1.57 -4.11 4.87
N ILE A 60 -2.61 -3.83 5.66
CA ILE A 60 -3.14 -2.47 5.84
C ILE A 60 -2.06 -1.57 6.43
N ILE A 61 -1.34 -2.02 7.46
CA ILE A 61 -0.27 -1.22 8.09
C ILE A 61 0.90 -1.01 7.14
N ILE A 62 1.40 -2.06 6.49
CA ILE A 62 2.60 -1.95 5.64
C ILE A 62 2.28 -1.17 4.36
N ILE A 63 1.29 -1.60 3.59
CA ILE A 63 0.98 -1.05 2.26
C ILE A 63 0.14 0.24 2.40
N GLY A 64 -0.71 0.32 3.41
CA GLY A 64 -1.57 1.48 3.62
C GLY A 64 -0.90 2.62 4.39
N PHE A 65 0.02 2.33 5.32
CA PHE A 65 0.62 3.34 6.21
C PHE A 65 2.13 3.49 6.04
N ILE A 66 2.92 2.43 6.26
CA ILE A 66 4.41 2.54 6.29
C ILE A 66 4.96 2.93 4.93
N VAL A 67 4.60 2.20 3.87
CA VAL A 67 5.12 2.45 2.51
C VAL A 67 4.74 3.86 2.03
N PRO A 68 3.47 4.32 2.12
CA PRO A 68 3.12 5.67 1.69
C PRO A 68 3.83 6.78 2.48
N MET A 69 4.07 6.58 3.78
CA MET A 69 4.88 7.49 4.59
C MET A 69 6.33 7.58 4.10
N ILE A 70 6.96 6.44 3.80
CA ILE A 70 8.31 6.40 3.23
C ILE A 70 8.33 7.13 1.88
N LEU A 71 7.33 6.90 1.02
CA LEU A 71 7.23 7.57 -0.27
C LEU A 71 7.04 9.08 -0.10
N ALA A 72 6.21 9.52 0.85
CA ALA A 72 5.99 10.94 1.14
C ALA A 72 7.28 11.63 1.59
N PHE A 73 7.99 11.02 2.55
CA PHE A 73 9.24 11.55 3.08
C PHE A 73 10.32 11.61 2.00
N THR A 74 10.51 10.52 1.26
CA THR A 74 11.54 10.45 0.21
C THR A 74 11.23 11.43 -0.91
N THR A 75 9.96 11.54 -1.33
CA THR A 75 9.54 12.51 -2.33
C THR A 75 9.80 13.94 -1.87
N ASN A 76 9.51 14.25 -0.60
CA ASN A 76 9.79 15.57 -0.03
C ASN A 76 11.29 15.88 -0.04
N PHE A 77 12.13 14.91 0.29
CA PHE A 77 13.60 15.04 0.29
C PHE A 77 14.15 15.35 -1.11
N VAL A 78 13.67 14.67 -2.16
CA VAL A 78 14.18 14.84 -3.53
C VAL A 78 13.36 15.82 -4.40
N LYS A 79 12.32 16.46 -3.85
CA LYS A 79 11.33 17.23 -4.63
C LYS A 79 11.96 18.31 -5.50
N ASN A 80 13.01 18.97 -5.01
CA ASN A 80 13.68 20.05 -5.73
C ASN A 80 14.40 19.54 -6.99
N ASN A 81 14.91 18.31 -6.97
CA ASN A 81 15.59 17.71 -8.12
C ASN A 81 14.60 17.09 -9.11
N ILE A 82 13.47 16.61 -8.62
CA ILE A 82 12.40 16.09 -9.47
C ILE A 82 11.68 17.23 -10.19
N ALA A 83 11.44 18.35 -9.51
CA ALA A 83 10.70 19.48 -10.03
C ALA A 83 11.35 20.17 -11.23
N ILE A 84 12.64 19.92 -11.50
CA ILE A 84 13.36 20.45 -12.67
C ILE A 84 12.78 19.89 -13.99
N ASN A 85 12.28 18.65 -13.97
CA ASN A 85 11.77 17.98 -15.18
C ASN A 85 10.26 17.71 -15.08
N ARG A 86 9.46 18.40 -15.90
CA ARG A 86 7.99 18.25 -15.95
C ARG A 86 7.55 16.82 -16.26
N GLY A 87 8.25 16.12 -17.14
CA GLY A 87 7.98 14.72 -17.49
C GLY A 87 8.21 13.77 -16.31
N ARG A 88 9.23 14.04 -15.48
CA ARG A 88 9.49 13.27 -14.26
C ARG A 88 8.37 13.45 -13.22
N VAL A 89 7.90 14.69 -13.03
CA VAL A 89 6.75 14.98 -12.16
C VAL A 89 5.48 14.27 -12.66
N LYS A 90 5.20 14.28 -13.97
CA LYS A 90 4.03 13.59 -14.55
C LYS A 90 4.10 12.09 -14.28
N ARG A 91 5.23 11.44 -14.56
CA ARG A 91 5.41 9.99 -14.33
C ARG A 91 5.29 9.62 -12.86
N LEU A 92 5.88 10.41 -11.95
CA LEU A 92 5.77 10.18 -10.51
C LEU A 92 4.31 10.19 -10.05
N ARG A 93 3.52 11.14 -10.54
CA ARG A 93 2.08 11.22 -10.21
C ARG A 93 1.28 10.06 -10.77
N ILE A 94 1.62 9.56 -11.95
CA ILE A 94 0.96 8.37 -12.54
C ILE A 94 1.31 7.14 -11.70
N ALA A 95 2.59 6.92 -11.41
CA ALA A 95 3.04 5.82 -10.55
C ALA A 95 2.33 5.87 -9.17
N PHE A 96 2.20 7.05 -8.57
CA PHE A 96 1.44 7.24 -7.34
C PHE A 96 -0.05 6.85 -7.48
N LYS A 97 -0.73 7.27 -8.55
CA LYS A 97 -2.14 6.89 -8.76
C LYS A 97 -2.30 5.39 -8.94
N CYS A 98 -1.41 4.75 -9.71
CA CYS A 98 -1.41 3.30 -9.89
C CYS A 98 -1.14 2.57 -8.57
N TYR A 99 -0.24 3.11 -7.74
CA TYR A 99 0.04 2.58 -6.41
C TYR A 99 -1.20 2.65 -5.51
N VAL A 100 -1.85 3.81 -5.42
CA VAL A 100 -3.07 3.97 -4.61
C VAL A 100 -4.18 3.06 -5.11
N ALA A 101 -4.43 3.01 -6.42
CA ALA A 101 -5.44 2.12 -6.98
C ALA A 101 -5.15 0.64 -6.70
N GLY A 102 -3.91 0.19 -6.92
CA GLY A 102 -3.49 -1.19 -6.67
C GLY A 102 -3.53 -1.57 -5.19
N SER A 103 -3.11 -0.67 -4.30
CA SER A 103 -3.15 -0.89 -2.85
C SER A 103 -4.59 -0.97 -2.33
N VAL A 104 -5.47 -0.04 -2.74
CA VAL A 104 -6.89 -0.08 -2.37
C VAL A 104 -7.55 -1.35 -2.88
N LEU A 105 -7.31 -1.73 -4.14
CA LEU A 105 -7.86 -2.96 -4.69
C LEU A 105 -7.36 -4.20 -3.93
N THR A 106 -6.05 -4.28 -3.68
CA THR A 106 -5.45 -5.40 -2.94
C THR A 106 -6.02 -5.53 -1.53
N LEU A 107 -6.14 -4.41 -0.81
CA LEU A 107 -6.67 -4.39 0.55
C LEU A 107 -8.16 -4.67 0.56
N PHE A 108 -8.93 -4.15 -0.40
CA PHE A 108 -10.34 -4.48 -0.55
C PHE A 108 -10.55 -5.98 -0.74
N LEU A 109 -9.79 -6.63 -1.63
CA LEU A 109 -9.90 -8.07 -1.89
C LEU A 109 -9.47 -8.91 -0.69
N SER A 110 -8.46 -8.44 0.05
CA SER A 110 -7.99 -9.10 1.27
C SER A 110 -9.03 -8.99 2.39
N THR A 111 -9.67 -7.81 2.54
CA THR A 111 -10.78 -7.60 3.48
C THR A 111 -11.99 -8.45 3.11
N TYR A 112 -12.37 -8.48 1.83
CA TYR A 112 -13.46 -9.32 1.33
C TYR A 112 -13.20 -10.80 1.67
N LYS A 113 -12.00 -11.32 1.36
CA LYS A 113 -11.63 -12.70 1.68
C LYS A 113 -11.67 -12.94 3.19
N GLY A 114 -11.04 -12.09 4.00
CA GLY A 114 -11.02 -12.24 5.46
C GLY A 114 -12.42 -12.25 6.08
N LEU A 115 -13.29 -11.32 5.68
CA LEU A 115 -14.67 -11.26 6.17
C LEU A 115 -15.51 -12.44 5.69
N PHE A 116 -15.35 -12.87 4.44
CA PHE A 116 -16.09 -14.01 3.89
C PHE A 116 -15.79 -15.30 4.66
N TYR A 117 -14.50 -15.56 4.94
CA TYR A 117 -14.09 -16.69 5.76
C TYR A 117 -14.66 -16.60 7.19
N LEU A 118 -14.59 -15.42 7.81
CA LEU A 118 -15.11 -15.18 9.15
C LEU A 118 -16.62 -15.47 9.21
N VAL A 119 -17.39 -14.98 8.24
CA VAL A 119 -18.84 -15.22 8.16
C VAL A 119 -19.13 -16.71 7.95
N LYS A 120 -18.45 -17.37 7.00
CA LYS A 120 -18.70 -18.80 6.72
C LYS A 120 -18.38 -19.70 7.90
N LEU A 121 -17.22 -19.50 8.53
CA LEU A 121 -16.83 -20.27 9.73
C LEU A 121 -17.75 -19.99 10.93
N SER A 122 -18.36 -18.79 11.01
CA SER A 122 -19.34 -18.49 12.06
C SER A 122 -20.70 -19.17 11.86
N GLN A 123 -21.04 -19.53 10.61
CA GLN A 123 -22.31 -20.19 10.28
C GLN A 123 -22.20 -21.70 10.42
N ASP A 124 -21.11 -22.28 9.90
CA ASP A 124 -20.84 -23.69 9.99
C ASP A 124 -19.32 -23.92 10.01
N ILE A 125 -18.88 -24.49 11.12
CA ILE A 125 -17.50 -24.73 11.48
C ILE A 125 -16.95 -25.98 10.77
N SER A 126 -17.84 -26.87 10.35
CA SER A 126 -17.48 -28.15 9.70
C SER A 126 -17.16 -27.99 8.21
N ILE A 127 -17.43 -26.82 7.63
CA ILE A 127 -17.16 -26.56 6.21
C ILE A 127 -15.64 -26.60 5.96
N PRO A 128 -15.14 -27.45 5.04
CA PRO A 128 -13.75 -27.45 4.62
C PRO A 128 -13.30 -26.08 4.11
N LEU A 129 -12.08 -25.67 4.44
CA LEU A 129 -11.54 -24.37 4.03
C LEU A 129 -11.46 -24.21 2.51
N ASP A 130 -11.20 -25.31 1.79
CA ASP A 130 -11.15 -25.32 0.32
C ASP A 130 -12.52 -25.00 -0.30
N ASP A 131 -13.62 -25.44 0.34
CA ASP A 131 -14.97 -25.14 -0.10
C ASP A 131 -15.33 -23.67 0.14
N ILE A 132 -14.88 -23.11 1.26
CA ILE A 132 -15.00 -21.66 1.54
C ILE A 132 -14.21 -20.86 0.50
N ASP A 133 -12.98 -21.28 0.18
CA ASP A 133 -12.16 -20.62 -0.84
C ASP A 133 -12.82 -20.69 -2.22
N ALA A 134 -13.31 -21.86 -2.61
CA ALA A 134 -14.00 -22.08 -3.88
C ALA A 134 -15.26 -21.22 -3.99
N ALA A 135 -15.98 -21.00 -2.89
CA ALA A 135 -17.19 -20.17 -2.85
C ALA A 135 -16.93 -18.65 -2.98
N LEU A 136 -15.67 -18.19 -2.86
CA LEU A 136 -15.33 -16.78 -3.09
C LEU A 136 -15.76 -16.34 -4.50
N PHE A 137 -16.21 -15.09 -4.62
CA PHE A 137 -16.68 -14.53 -5.89
C PHE A 137 -17.76 -15.39 -6.57
N PHE A 138 -18.71 -15.88 -5.76
CA PHE A 138 -19.85 -16.67 -6.23
C PHE A 138 -19.44 -18.00 -6.91
N GLY A 139 -18.28 -18.57 -6.58
CA GLY A 139 -17.79 -19.79 -7.22
C GLY A 139 -16.98 -19.56 -8.50
N ASN A 140 -16.82 -18.31 -8.95
CA ASN A 140 -16.19 -18.04 -10.24
C ASN A 140 -14.66 -18.00 -10.13
N HIS A 141 -14.04 -19.16 -10.36
CA HIS A 141 -12.58 -19.33 -10.31
C HIS A 141 -11.83 -18.40 -11.29
N ILE A 142 -12.37 -18.18 -12.49
CA ILE A 142 -11.72 -17.34 -13.52
C ILE A 142 -11.69 -15.88 -13.07
N PHE A 143 -12.83 -15.36 -12.64
CA PHE A 143 -12.94 -13.98 -12.17
C PHE A 143 -12.05 -13.72 -10.95
N ARG A 144 -12.07 -14.65 -9.99
CA ARG A 144 -11.19 -14.65 -8.82
C ARG A 144 -9.72 -14.60 -9.21
N SER A 145 -9.30 -15.50 -10.10
CA SER A 145 -7.90 -15.60 -10.56
C SER A 145 -7.44 -14.33 -11.25
N ILE A 146 -8.25 -13.78 -12.16
CA ILE A 146 -7.93 -12.54 -12.89
C ILE A 146 -7.75 -11.38 -11.92
N ILE A 147 -8.69 -11.18 -10.99
CA ILE A 147 -8.67 -10.04 -10.08
C ILE A 147 -7.48 -10.11 -9.12
N TYR A 148 -7.21 -11.27 -8.51
CA TYR A 148 -6.05 -11.43 -7.63
C TYR A 148 -4.73 -11.29 -8.40
N SER A 149 -4.66 -11.81 -9.62
CA SER A 149 -3.47 -11.72 -10.49
C SER A 149 -3.19 -10.31 -11.00
N ILE A 150 -4.19 -9.43 -11.02
CA ILE A 150 -4.00 -8.03 -11.42
C ILE A 150 -3.68 -7.15 -10.20
N ALA A 151 -4.39 -7.34 -9.09
CA ALA A 151 -4.32 -6.42 -7.94
C ALA A 151 -2.91 -6.33 -7.33
N HIS A 152 -2.29 -7.48 -7.05
CA HIS A 152 -0.97 -7.54 -6.43
C HIS A 152 0.14 -6.99 -7.34
N PRO A 153 0.28 -7.47 -8.60
CA PRO A 153 1.30 -6.94 -9.50
C PRO A 153 1.13 -5.45 -9.82
N LEU A 154 -0.11 -4.95 -9.87
CA LEU A 154 -0.36 -3.53 -10.13
C LEU A 154 0.28 -2.63 -9.07
N PHE A 155 0.07 -2.91 -7.78
CA PHE A 155 0.67 -2.08 -6.73
C PHE A 155 2.19 -2.27 -6.69
N ALA A 156 2.68 -3.50 -6.85
CA ALA A 156 4.11 -3.81 -6.80
C ALA A 156 4.88 -3.13 -7.93
N PHE A 157 4.37 -3.21 -9.17
CA PHE A 157 4.95 -2.54 -10.32
C PHE A 157 4.90 -1.01 -10.17
N ALA A 158 3.77 -0.46 -9.69
CA ALA A 158 3.64 0.97 -9.46
C ALA A 158 4.63 1.47 -8.39
N LEU A 159 4.84 0.69 -7.33
CA LEU A 159 5.79 0.99 -6.26
C LEU A 159 7.23 0.98 -6.78
N LEU A 160 7.62 -0.07 -7.51
CA LEU A 160 8.93 -0.16 -8.14
C LEU A 160 9.17 1.01 -9.10
N TRP A 161 8.19 1.32 -9.95
CA TRP A 161 8.27 2.44 -10.87
C TRP A 161 8.44 3.78 -10.11
N TYR A 162 7.73 3.96 -9.00
CA TYR A 162 7.86 5.12 -8.15
C TYR A 162 9.29 5.25 -7.59
N PHE A 163 9.84 4.18 -7.03
CA PHE A 163 11.19 4.15 -6.49
C PHE A 163 12.26 4.42 -7.56
N LEU A 164 12.12 3.86 -8.76
CA LEU A 164 13.04 4.13 -9.87
C LEU A 164 13.07 5.62 -10.26
N ILE A 165 11.93 6.31 -10.18
CA ILE A 165 11.87 7.76 -10.42
C ILE A 165 12.56 8.53 -9.30
N LEU A 166 12.33 8.15 -8.04
CA LEU A 166 12.98 8.78 -6.87
C LEU A 166 14.49 8.58 -6.88
N TRP A 167 14.97 7.38 -7.22
CA TRP A 167 16.39 7.02 -7.33
C TRP A 167 17.12 7.94 -8.32
N LYS A 168 16.53 8.17 -9.49
CA LYS A 168 17.06 9.13 -10.48
C LYS A 168 17.06 10.57 -9.96
N GLY A 169 16.20 10.91 -9.01
CA GLY A 169 16.21 12.19 -8.30
C GLY A 169 17.37 12.33 -7.32
N LEU A 170 17.78 11.24 -6.65
CA LEU A 170 18.91 11.20 -5.71
C LEU A 170 20.25 11.36 -6.43
N GLY A 171 20.43 10.75 -7.61
CA GLY A 171 21.68 10.84 -8.38
C GLY A 171 22.09 12.28 -8.76
N VAL A 172 21.12 13.18 -8.90
CA VAL A 172 21.35 14.61 -9.20
C VAL A 172 21.86 15.39 -7.98
N ILE A 173 21.67 14.88 -6.75
CA ILE A 173 22.16 15.52 -5.53
C ILE A 173 23.68 15.40 -5.45
N LYS A 174 24.23 14.21 -5.76
CA LYS A 174 25.67 13.95 -5.75
C LYS A 174 26.44 14.89 -6.68
N THR A 175 25.89 15.17 -7.86
CA THR A 175 26.56 16.05 -8.84
C THR A 175 26.56 17.52 -8.44
N ARG A 176 25.57 17.99 -7.68
CA ARG A 176 25.53 19.37 -7.16
C ARG A 176 26.39 19.59 -5.92
N ALA A 177 26.52 18.58 -5.06
CA ALA A 177 27.37 18.65 -3.88
C ALA A 177 28.88 18.63 -4.20
N GLY A 178 29.26 18.06 -5.35
CA GLY A 178 30.66 17.99 -5.81
C GLY A 178 31.08 19.06 -6.83
N ALA A 179 30.18 19.97 -7.24
CA ALA A 179 30.53 21.02 -8.19
C ALA A 179 31.23 22.19 -7.44
N PRO A 180 32.47 22.56 -7.80
CA PRO A 180 33.10 23.76 -7.26
C PRO A 180 32.19 24.96 -7.56
N ARG A 181 31.87 25.77 -6.54
CA ARG A 181 31.16 27.04 -6.77
C ARG A 181 32.00 27.85 -7.76
N PRO A 182 31.44 28.35 -8.87
CA PRO A 182 32.16 29.30 -9.69
C PRO A 182 32.48 30.51 -8.80
N LEU A 183 33.78 30.75 -8.58
CA LEU A 183 34.26 31.97 -7.95
C LEU A 183 33.62 33.12 -8.72
N SER A 184 32.82 33.92 -8.02
CA SER A 184 32.24 35.12 -8.60
C SER A 184 33.41 35.92 -9.18
N LYS A 185 33.37 36.16 -10.50
CA LYS A 185 34.24 37.15 -11.11
C LYS A 185 33.86 38.48 -10.46
N ARG A 186 34.62 38.87 -9.43
CA ARG A 186 34.67 40.25 -8.95
C ARG A 186 34.95 41.10 -10.18
N SER A 187 33.95 41.88 -10.55
CA SER A 187 34.12 43.03 -11.43
C SER A 187 35.26 43.86 -10.84
N ARG A 188 36.39 43.89 -11.55
CA ARG A 188 37.31 45.02 -11.56
C ARG A 188 36.72 45.91 -12.66
N GLY A 189 36.12 47.05 -12.34
CA GLY A 189 36.82 48.19 -11.76
C GLY A 189 37.42 48.93 -12.93
#